data_AF-A0ABD1V6C5-F1
#
_entry.id   AF-A0ABD1V6C5-F1
#
_cell.length_a   1.000
_cell.length_b   1.000
_cell.length_c   1.000
_cell.angle_alpha   90.00
_cell.angle_beta   90.00
_cell.angle_gamma   90.00
#
_symmetry.space_group_name_H-M   'P 1'
#
loop_
_entity.id
_entity.type
_entity.pdbx_description
1 polymer ?
#
loop_
_entity_poly.entity_id
_entity_poly.type
_entity_poly.pdbx_seq_one_letter_code
_entity_poly.pdbx_strand_id
1 'polypeptide(L)'
;MNALKKAVLAYTSFMDKDISRASAASQNKLVTHLSEDLDDVFQRHTFELPADIRLTLRGIHQQPLTLNELSSEVVIEDSMFMSLETEMMDIRVKSDDCNMRLAAKKHNASLEIEQTRDLMARYSKVTVDDHDLVMEELSTVDTLQHSEWSKLHYQMRSILERLDVAGQ
;
A
#
# COMPACT_ATOMS: atom_id res chain seq x y z
N MET A 1 -47.55 -50.90 5.17
CA MET A 1 -46.82 -50.61 6.42
C MET A 1 -45.30 -50.80 6.30
N ASN A 2 -44.80 -51.79 5.55
CA ASN A 2 -43.36 -52.10 5.46
C ASN A 2 -42.50 -51.06 4.71
N ALA A 3 -43.06 -50.38 3.69
CA ALA A 3 -42.33 -49.38 2.89
C ALA A 3 -42.05 -48.08 3.66
N LEU A 4 -43.06 -47.52 4.31
CA LEU A 4 -42.91 -46.32 5.16
C LEU A 4 -41.93 -46.54 6.30
N LYS A 5 -41.99 -47.70 6.97
CA LYS A 5 -41.04 -48.03 8.04
C LYS A 5 -39.60 -48.05 7.54
N LYS A 6 -39.36 -48.58 6.33
CA LYS A 6 -38.03 -48.57 5.69
C LYS A 6 -37.57 -47.16 5.32
N ALA A 7 -38.46 -46.35 4.74
CA ALA A 7 -38.14 -44.97 4.34
C ALA A 7 -37.81 -44.09 5.57
N VAL A 8 -38.62 -44.18 6.63
CA VAL A 8 -38.38 -43.46 7.89
C VAL A 8 -37.07 -43.94 8.55
N LEU A 9 -36.79 -45.25 8.59
CA LEU A 9 -35.53 -45.77 9.14
C LEU A 9 -34.29 -45.32 8.35
N ALA A 10 -34.38 -45.27 7.02
CA ALA A 10 -33.30 -44.78 6.18
C ALA A 10 -33.04 -43.28 6.43
N TYR A 11 -34.10 -42.51 6.60
CA TYR A 11 -34.04 -41.08 6.90
C TYR A 11 -33.46 -40.79 8.28
N THR A 12 -33.91 -41.48 9.33
CA THR A 12 -33.36 -41.31 10.69
C THR A 12 -31.91 -41.79 10.76
N SER A 13 -31.56 -42.88 10.07
CA SER A 13 -30.18 -43.36 9.99
C SER A 13 -29.26 -42.40 9.24
N PHE A 14 -29.80 -41.61 8.30
CA PHE A 14 -29.06 -40.53 7.67
C PHE A 14 -28.80 -39.37 8.64
N MET A 15 -29.81 -38.97 9.43
CA MET A 15 -29.69 -37.91 10.44
C MET A 15 -28.74 -38.29 11.60
N ASP A 16 -28.67 -39.57 11.97
CA ASP A 16 -27.76 -40.09 13.01
C ASP A 16 -26.30 -40.20 12.56
N LYS A 17 -26.01 -40.08 11.26
CA LYS A 17 -24.63 -40.09 10.77
C LYS A 17 -23.99 -38.74 11.03
N ASP A 18 -22.85 -38.75 11.71
CA ASP A 18 -21.97 -37.59 11.87
C ASP A 18 -21.70 -36.91 10.51
N ILE A 19 -22.31 -35.74 10.32
CA ILE A 19 -22.23 -34.91 9.10
C ILE A 19 -20.82 -34.30 8.90
N SER A 20 -19.96 -34.43 9.89
CA SER A 20 -18.66 -33.77 10.01
C SER A 20 -17.60 -34.18 8.98
N ARG A 21 -17.88 -35.09 8.05
CA ARG A 21 -16.87 -35.59 7.08
C ARG A 21 -17.29 -35.84 5.63
N ALA A 22 -18.57 -35.77 5.27
CA ALA A 22 -18.99 -35.96 3.88
C ALA A 22 -19.16 -34.61 3.18
N SER A 23 -18.77 -34.49 1.91
CA SER A 23 -18.93 -33.21 1.19
C SER A 23 -20.40 -32.81 1.15
N ALA A 24 -20.68 -31.53 1.40
CA ALA A 24 -22.04 -30.98 1.41
C ALA A 24 -22.82 -31.36 0.14
N ALA A 25 -22.16 -31.40 -1.02
CA ALA A 25 -22.75 -31.81 -2.29
C ALA A 25 -23.18 -33.30 -2.36
N SER A 26 -22.42 -34.20 -1.74
CA SER A 26 -22.75 -35.64 -1.66
C SER A 26 -23.94 -35.88 -0.73
N GLN A 27 -23.95 -35.20 0.41
CA GLN A 27 -25.06 -35.29 1.36
C GLN A 27 -26.34 -34.67 0.82
N ASN A 28 -26.23 -33.55 0.10
CA ASN A 28 -27.35 -32.87 -0.53
C ASN A 28 -28.08 -33.80 -1.53
N LYS A 29 -27.34 -34.50 -2.40
CA LYS A 29 -27.93 -35.52 -3.29
C LYS A 29 -28.65 -36.65 -2.54
N LEU A 30 -28.08 -37.10 -1.42
CA LEU A 30 -28.65 -38.15 -0.58
C LEU A 30 -29.92 -37.70 0.15
N VAL A 31 -29.96 -36.47 0.68
CA VAL A 31 -31.14 -35.87 1.32
C VAL A 31 -32.27 -35.72 0.32
N THR A 32 -31.98 -35.22 -0.89
CA THR A 32 -32.98 -35.06 -1.95
C THR A 32 -33.57 -36.39 -2.36
N HIS A 33 -32.74 -37.41 -2.57
CA HIS A 33 -33.22 -38.75 -2.93
C HIS A 33 -34.06 -39.40 -1.81
N LEU A 34 -33.61 -39.30 -0.55
CA LEU A 34 -34.37 -39.83 0.58
C LEU A 34 -35.69 -39.09 0.80
N SER A 35 -35.72 -37.79 0.46
CA SER A 35 -36.92 -36.95 0.50
C SER A 35 -37.92 -37.35 -0.59
N GLU A 36 -37.46 -37.51 -1.82
CA GLU A 36 -38.28 -37.98 -2.95
C GLU A 36 -38.88 -39.37 -2.67
N ASP A 37 -38.09 -40.28 -2.09
CA ASP A 37 -38.57 -41.62 -1.70
C ASP A 37 -39.65 -41.56 -0.61
N LEU A 38 -39.52 -40.64 0.35
CA LEU A 38 -40.52 -40.42 1.40
C LEU A 38 -41.81 -39.83 0.83
N ASP A 39 -41.70 -38.82 -0.03
CA ASP A 39 -42.85 -38.18 -0.66
C ASP A 39 -43.60 -39.13 -1.60
N ASP A 40 -42.89 -39.95 -2.37
CA ASP A 40 -43.49 -40.98 -3.23
C ASP A 40 -44.22 -42.04 -2.40
N VAL A 41 -43.67 -42.43 -1.25
CA VAL A 41 -44.34 -43.32 -0.30
C VAL A 41 -45.59 -42.68 0.30
N PHE A 42 -45.57 -41.38 0.62
CA PHE A 42 -46.74 -40.66 1.11
C PHE A 42 -47.83 -40.46 0.06
N GLN A 43 -47.46 -40.27 -1.21
CA GLN A 43 -48.40 -40.05 -2.31
C GLN A 43 -49.03 -41.35 -2.82
N ARG A 44 -48.25 -42.43 -2.94
CA ARG A 44 -48.74 -43.71 -3.53
C ARG A 44 -49.56 -44.55 -2.57
N HIS A 45 -49.45 -44.33 -1.27
CA HIS A 45 -50.12 -45.15 -0.26
C HIS A 45 -51.02 -44.28 0.61
N THR A 46 -52.32 -44.52 0.52
CA THR A 46 -53.30 -44.10 1.54
C THR A 46 -53.02 -44.86 2.83
N PHE A 47 -51.99 -44.45 3.56
CA PHE A 47 -51.78 -44.88 4.91
C PHE A 47 -52.86 -44.24 5.79
N GLU A 48 -53.60 -45.05 6.55
CA GLU A 48 -54.36 -44.60 7.72
C GLU A 48 -53.39 -44.20 8.82
N LEU A 49 -52.60 -43.16 8.57
CA LEU A 49 -51.81 -42.52 9.60
C LEU A 49 -52.66 -41.42 10.22
N PRO A 50 -52.72 -41.37 11.56
CA PRO A 50 -53.19 -40.21 12.28
C PRO A 50 -52.59 -38.91 11.71
N ALA A 51 -53.44 -37.87 11.58
CA ALA A 51 -53.11 -36.63 10.87
C ALA A 51 -51.93 -35.88 11.52
N ASP A 52 -51.79 -36.01 12.84
CA ASP A 52 -50.69 -35.53 13.66
C ASP A 52 -49.35 -36.17 13.27
N ILE A 53 -49.32 -37.49 13.03
CA ILE A 53 -48.09 -38.20 12.61
C ILE A 53 -47.68 -37.77 11.19
N ARG A 54 -48.64 -37.60 10.28
CA ARG A 54 -48.39 -37.08 8.92
C ARG A 54 -47.86 -35.65 8.93
N LEU A 55 -48.44 -34.79 9.77
CA LEU A 55 -47.99 -33.40 9.91
C LEU A 55 -46.58 -33.33 10.50
N THR A 56 -46.29 -34.17 11.50
CA THR A 56 -44.97 -34.24 12.13
C THR A 56 -43.90 -34.71 11.14
N LEU A 57 -44.18 -35.78 10.38
CA LEU A 57 -43.26 -36.27 9.34
C LEU A 57 -43.02 -35.23 8.25
N ARG A 58 -44.06 -34.50 7.83
CA ARG A 58 -43.93 -33.41 6.85
C ARG A 58 -43.11 -32.24 7.40
N GLY A 59 -43.28 -31.89 8.67
CA GLY A 59 -42.50 -30.85 9.34
C GLY A 59 -41.02 -31.22 9.47
N ILE A 60 -40.72 -32.47 9.83
CA ILE A 60 -39.35 -33.00 9.90
C ILE A 60 -38.70 -33.02 8.52
N HIS A 61 -39.46 -33.30 7.45
CA HIS A 61 -38.97 -33.26 6.07
C HIS A 61 -38.59 -31.83 5.62
N GLN A 62 -39.34 -30.80 6.03
CA GLN A 62 -39.07 -29.43 5.57
C GLN A 62 -37.77 -28.84 6.16
N GLN A 63 -37.35 -29.27 7.34
CA GLN A 63 -36.16 -28.73 8.02
C GLN A 63 -34.82 -28.95 7.28
N PRO A 64 -34.49 -30.16 6.78
CA PRO A 64 -33.23 -30.37 6.06
C PRO A 64 -33.18 -29.68 4.68
N LEU A 65 -34.32 -29.37 4.06
CA LEU A 65 -34.35 -28.52 2.85
C LEU A 65 -33.93 -27.08 3.17
N THR A 66 -34.40 -26.53 4.29
CA THR A 66 -33.99 -25.18 4.74
C THR A 66 -32.53 -25.11 5.22
N LEU A 67 -31.99 -26.18 5.78
CA LEU A 67 -30.55 -26.28 6.12
C LEU A 67 -29.66 -26.34 4.88
N ASN A 68 -30.19 -26.82 3.77
CA ASN A 68 -29.47 -26.97 2.50
C ASN A 68 -29.23 -25.62 1.81
N GLU A 69 -30.20 -24.71 1.89
CA GLU A 69 -30.09 -23.34 1.41
C GLU A 69 -29.00 -22.58 2.18
N LEU A 70 -29.00 -22.69 3.51
CA LEU A 70 -28.00 -22.10 4.39
C LEU A 70 -26.57 -22.63 4.12
N SER A 71 -26.44 -23.93 3.82
CA SER A 71 -25.14 -24.55 3.48
C SER A 71 -24.55 -24.02 2.17
N SER A 72 -25.40 -23.73 1.18
CA SER A 72 -24.96 -23.17 -0.10
C SER A 72 -24.50 -21.71 0.01
N GLU A 73 -25.12 -20.94 0.91
CA GLU A 73 -24.81 -19.54 1.16
C GLU A 73 -23.46 -19.39 1.89
N VAL A 74 -23.19 -20.25 2.89
CA VAL A 74 -21.91 -20.26 3.62
C VAL A 74 -20.71 -20.57 2.72
N VAL A 75 -20.85 -21.49 1.76
CA VAL A 75 -19.76 -21.83 0.82
C VAL A 75 -19.45 -20.67 -0.14
N ILE A 76 -20.46 -19.88 -0.49
CA ILE A 76 -20.29 -18.68 -1.31
C ILE A 76 -19.58 -17.59 -0.50
N GLU A 77 -19.95 -17.40 0.77
CA GLU A 77 -19.30 -16.45 1.67
C GLU A 77 -17.82 -16.77 1.91
N ASP A 78 -17.48 -18.04 2.18
CA ASP A 78 -16.07 -18.45 2.39
C ASP A 78 -15.22 -18.21 1.13
N SER A 79 -15.78 -18.44 -0.06
CA SER A 79 -15.10 -18.15 -1.33
C SER A 79 -14.87 -16.65 -1.55
N MET A 80 -15.86 -15.81 -1.24
CA MET A 80 -15.74 -14.35 -1.30
C MET A 80 -14.73 -13.83 -0.27
N PHE A 81 -14.70 -14.41 0.92
CA PHE A 81 -13.75 -14.04 1.98
C PHE A 81 -12.30 -14.33 1.57
N MET A 82 -12.02 -15.51 1.01
CA MET A 82 -10.68 -15.85 0.51
C MET A 82 -10.24 -14.94 -0.64
N SER A 83 -11.16 -14.60 -1.54
CA SER A 83 -10.88 -13.64 -2.63
C SER A 83 -10.54 -12.26 -2.08
N LEU A 84 -11.30 -11.79 -1.08
CA LEU A 84 -11.08 -10.50 -0.44
C LEU A 84 -9.75 -10.47 0.32
N GLU A 85 -9.42 -11.53 1.06
CA GLU A 85 -8.15 -11.64 1.80
C GLU A 85 -6.94 -11.59 0.85
N THR A 86 -7.04 -12.27 -0.29
CA THR A 86 -6.01 -12.24 -1.33
C THR A 86 -5.84 -10.83 -1.91
N GLU A 87 -6.94 -10.13 -2.21
CA GLU A 87 -6.91 -8.76 -2.72
C GLU A 87 -6.34 -7.76 -1.70
N MET A 88 -6.72 -7.89 -0.42
CA MET A 88 -6.17 -7.07 0.67
C MET A 88 -4.66 -7.28 0.83
N MET A 89 -4.17 -8.51 0.66
CA MET A 89 -2.75 -8.81 0.71
C MET A 89 -1.99 -8.17 -0.46
N ASP A 90 -2.54 -8.24 -1.68
CA ASP A 90 -1.95 -7.59 -2.86
C ASP A 90 -1.89 -6.06 -2.72
N ILE A 91 -2.96 -5.44 -2.20
CA ILE A 91 -3.00 -4.00 -1.92
C ILE A 91 -1.94 -3.61 -0.90
N ARG A 92 -1.74 -4.39 0.16
CA ARG A 92 -0.69 -4.13 1.16
C ARG A 92 0.70 -4.17 0.54
N VAL A 93 1.00 -5.19 -0.26
CA VAL A 93 2.29 -5.30 -0.95
C VAL A 93 2.55 -4.11 -1.87
N LYS A 94 1.53 -3.69 -2.65
CA LYS A 94 1.63 -2.51 -3.53
C LYS A 94 1.81 -1.21 -2.73
N SER A 95 1.14 -1.07 -1.60
CA SER A 95 1.29 0.06 -0.68
C SER A 95 2.71 0.14 -0.13
N ASP A 96 3.28 -0.99 0.30
CA ASP A 96 4.64 -1.05 0.83
C ASP A 96 5.70 -0.73 -0.23
N ASP A 97 5.54 -1.25 -1.46
CA ASP A 97 6.40 -0.87 -2.59
C ASP A 97 6.35 0.64 -2.87
N CYS A 98 5.14 1.22 -2.89
CA CYS A 98 4.95 2.65 -3.09
C CYS A 98 5.66 3.47 -2.00
N ASN A 99 5.54 3.06 -0.74
CA ASN A 99 6.20 3.72 0.39
C ASN A 99 7.73 3.65 0.29
N MET A 100 8.29 2.50 -0.10
CA MET A 100 9.73 2.35 -0.31
C MET A 100 10.23 3.28 -1.43
N ARG A 101 9.52 3.33 -2.56
CA ARG A 101 9.86 4.21 -3.69
C ARG A 101 9.77 5.69 -3.31
N LEU A 102 8.76 6.06 -2.52
CA LEU A 102 8.61 7.43 -2.03
C LEU A 102 9.75 7.81 -1.07
N ALA A 103 10.13 6.90 -0.17
CA ALA A 103 11.26 7.11 0.74
C ALA A 103 12.58 7.29 -0.03
N ALA A 104 12.84 6.44 -1.04
CA ALA A 104 14.01 6.58 -1.90
C ALA A 104 14.02 7.91 -2.67
N LYS A 105 12.88 8.31 -3.25
CA LYS A 105 12.76 9.60 -3.95
C LYS A 105 12.98 10.78 -3.01
N LYS A 106 12.44 10.72 -1.79
CA LYS A 106 12.65 11.74 -0.76
C LYS A 106 14.13 11.85 -0.36
N HIS A 107 14.80 10.71 -0.17
CA HIS A 107 16.23 10.68 0.13
C HIS A 107 17.05 11.31 -1.00
N ASN A 108 16.80 10.96 -2.26
CA ASN A 108 17.51 11.52 -3.40
C ASN A 108 17.30 13.03 -3.53
N ALA A 109 16.06 13.50 -3.37
CA ALA A 109 15.77 14.93 -3.39
C ALA A 109 16.51 15.69 -2.26
N SER A 110 16.58 15.12 -1.06
CA SER A 110 17.36 15.70 0.04
C SER A 110 18.85 15.80 -0.30
N LEU A 111 19.42 14.77 -0.93
CA LEU A 111 20.83 14.75 -1.35
C LEU A 111 21.10 15.83 -2.41
N GLU A 112 20.24 15.97 -3.41
CA GLU A 112 20.37 17.01 -4.45
C GLU A 112 20.30 18.43 -3.85
N ILE A 113 19.41 18.64 -2.87
CA ILE A 113 19.30 19.92 -2.15
C ILE A 113 20.60 20.20 -1.39
N GLU A 114 21.17 19.21 -0.71
CA GLU A 114 22.42 19.33 0.04
C GLU A 114 23.59 19.66 -0.89
N GLN A 115 23.72 18.94 -2.00
CA GLN A 115 24.74 19.22 -3.03
C GLN A 115 24.61 20.65 -3.59
N THR A 116 23.38 21.09 -3.84
CA THR A 116 23.12 22.46 -4.33
C THR A 116 23.50 23.49 -3.27
N ARG A 117 23.20 23.26 -2.00
CA ARG A 117 23.59 24.13 -0.88
C ARG A 117 25.11 24.23 -0.76
N ASP A 118 25.82 23.10 -0.83
CA ASP A 118 27.28 23.06 -0.78
C ASP A 118 27.92 23.81 -1.96
N LEU A 119 27.33 23.68 -3.15
CA LEU A 119 27.79 24.38 -4.34
C LEU A 119 27.59 25.90 -4.19
N MET A 120 26.42 26.34 -3.71
CA MET A 120 26.16 27.76 -3.42
C MET A 120 27.13 28.33 -2.37
N ALA A 121 27.42 27.59 -1.31
CA ALA A 121 28.38 28.00 -0.29
C ALA A 121 29.79 28.18 -0.88
N ARG A 122 30.23 27.26 -1.75
CA ARG A 122 31.51 27.36 -2.46
C ARG A 122 31.56 28.56 -3.40
N TYR A 123 30.53 28.78 -4.22
CA TYR A 123 30.48 29.94 -5.11
C TYR A 123 30.50 31.26 -4.33
N SER A 124 29.74 31.37 -3.24
CA SER A 124 29.73 32.56 -2.39
C SER A 124 31.10 32.87 -1.79
N LYS A 125 31.92 31.85 -1.51
CA LYS A 125 33.27 32.05 -0.99
C LYS A 125 34.22 32.58 -2.05
N VAL A 126 34.20 32.00 -3.25
CA VAL A 126 35.03 32.45 -4.38
C VAL A 126 34.74 33.91 -4.74
N THR A 127 33.48 34.34 -4.74
CA THR A 127 33.12 35.73 -5.06
C THR A 127 33.61 36.75 -4.04
N VAL A 128 33.82 36.36 -2.79
CA VAL A 128 34.30 37.25 -1.72
C VAL A 128 35.83 37.28 -1.70
N ASP A 129 36.47 36.12 -1.77
CA ASP A 129 37.94 36.00 -1.72
C ASP A 129 38.62 36.70 -2.92
N ASP A 130 38.06 36.58 -4.13
CA ASP A 130 38.63 37.24 -5.33
C ASP A 130 38.45 38.77 -5.30
N HIS A 131 37.34 39.26 -4.73
CA HIS A 131 37.09 40.70 -4.64
C HIS A 131 38.04 41.36 -3.64
N ASP A 132 38.28 40.72 -2.49
CA ASP A 132 39.18 41.25 -1.47
C ASP A 132 40.64 41.25 -1.96
N LEU A 133 41.06 40.21 -2.68
CA LEU A 133 42.40 40.14 -3.27
C LEU A 133 42.62 41.24 -4.32
N VAL A 134 41.64 41.46 -5.20
CA VAL A 134 41.71 42.51 -6.23
C VAL A 134 41.72 43.90 -5.61
N MET A 135 40.95 44.13 -4.55
CA MET A 135 40.94 45.41 -3.84
C MET A 135 42.26 45.68 -3.10
N GLU A 136 42.88 44.66 -2.52
CA GLU A 136 44.20 44.77 -1.90
C GLU A 136 45.27 45.09 -2.95
N GLU A 137 45.32 44.36 -4.06
CA GLU A 137 46.26 44.64 -5.16
C GLU A 137 46.09 46.06 -5.71
N LEU A 138 44.85 46.51 -5.97
CA LEU A 138 44.58 47.87 -6.42
C LEU A 138 45.09 48.92 -5.43
N SER A 139 44.92 48.71 -4.12
CA SER A 139 45.41 49.63 -3.10
C SER A 139 46.95 49.72 -3.06
N THR A 140 47.65 48.60 -3.30
CA THR A 140 49.12 48.59 -3.36
C THR A 140 49.65 49.30 -4.60
N VAL A 141 48.96 49.18 -5.74
CA VAL A 141 49.32 49.87 -6.97
C VAL A 141 49.10 51.38 -6.82
N ASP A 142 47.99 51.80 -6.21
CA ASP A 142 47.66 53.21 -6.04
C ASP A 142 48.63 53.92 -5.08
N THR A 143 49.01 53.25 -3.98
CA THR A 143 50.03 53.76 -3.04
C THR A 143 51.42 53.84 -3.67
N LEU A 144 51.80 52.85 -4.49
CA LEU A 144 53.06 52.86 -5.23
C LEU A 144 53.09 54.00 -6.25
N GLN A 145 52.03 54.16 -7.04
CA GLN A 145 51.91 55.25 -8.01
C GLN A 145 52.01 56.62 -7.31
N HIS A 146 51.29 56.81 -6.20
CA HIS A 146 51.35 58.06 -5.46
C HIS A 146 52.75 58.39 -4.92
N SER A 147 53.48 57.36 -4.44
CA SER A 147 54.88 57.49 -4.00
C SER A 147 55.80 57.91 -5.16
N GLU A 148 55.69 57.27 -6.31
CA GLU A 148 56.51 57.59 -7.49
C GLU A 148 56.19 59.00 -8.03
N TRP A 149 54.91 59.39 -8.09
CA TRP A 149 54.52 60.76 -8.44
C TRP A 149 55.04 61.79 -7.46
N SER A 150 55.01 61.49 -6.16
CA SER A 150 55.58 62.37 -5.14
C SER A 150 57.07 62.55 -5.33
N LYS A 151 57.83 61.47 -5.56
CA LYS A 151 59.28 61.54 -5.85
C LYS A 151 59.56 62.40 -7.08
N LEU A 152 58.82 62.19 -8.17
CA LEU A 152 58.96 62.97 -9.39
C LEU A 152 58.68 64.46 -9.14
N HIS A 153 57.62 64.77 -8.40
CA HIS A 153 57.27 66.13 -8.03
C HIS A 153 58.38 66.80 -7.20
N TYR A 154 58.97 66.08 -6.23
CA TYR A 154 60.13 66.58 -5.47
C TYR A 154 61.35 66.82 -6.36
N GLN A 155 61.65 65.92 -7.29
CA GLN A 155 62.75 66.09 -8.24
C GLN A 155 62.54 67.31 -9.12
N MET A 156 61.34 67.47 -9.69
CA MET A 156 60.98 68.65 -10.50
C MET A 156 61.12 69.94 -9.70
N ARG A 157 60.62 69.98 -8.46
CA ARG A 157 60.78 71.14 -7.57
C ARG A 157 62.25 71.46 -7.30
N SER A 158 63.08 70.45 -6.99
CA SER A 158 64.51 70.65 -6.76
C SER A 158 65.25 71.17 -8.00
N ILE A 159 64.86 70.72 -9.20
CA ILE A 159 65.42 71.24 -10.45
C ILE A 159 65.04 72.71 -10.65
N LEU A 160 63.77 73.06 -10.43
CA LEU A 160 63.29 74.43 -10.54
C LEU A 160 64.02 75.37 -9.57
N GLU A 161 64.18 74.96 -8.30
CA GLU A 161 64.93 75.73 -7.30
C GLU A 161 66.40 75.95 -7.71
N ARG A 162 67.07 74.94 -8.29
CA ARG A 162 68.45 75.08 -8.77
C ARG A 162 68.56 76.02 -9.97
N LEU A 163 67.58 76.00 -10.87
CA LEU A 163 67.53 76.90 -12.02
C LEU A 163 67.30 78.35 -11.59
N ASP A 164 66.48 78.57 -10.57
CA ASP A 164 66.20 79.90 -10.01
C ASP A 164 67.44 80.50 -9.32
N VAL A 165 68.22 79.68 -8.62
CA VAL A 165 69.50 80.10 -8.01
C VAL A 165 70.61 80.34 -9.05
N ALA A 166 70.61 79.63 -10.18
CA ALA A 166 71.60 79.81 -11.25
C ALA A 166 71.31 81.03 -12.16
N GLY A 167 70.13 81.64 -12.05
CA GLY A 167 69.70 82.81 -12.80
C GLY A 167 69.93 84.16 -12.11
N GLN A 168 70.50 84.18 -10.89
CA GLN A 168 70.96 85.37 -10.16
C GLN A 168 72.47 85.53 -10.27
#